data_AF-A0A9W6HWN6-F1
#
_entry.id   AF-A0A9W6HWN6-F1
#
_cell.length_a   1.000
_cell.length_b   1.000
_cell.length_c   1.000
_cell.angle_alpha   90.00
_cell.angle_beta   90.00
_cell.angle_gamma   90.00
#
_symmetry.space_group_name_H-M   'P 1'
#
loop_
_entity.id
_entity.type
_entity.pdbx_description
1 polymer ?
#
loop_
_entity_poly.entity_id
_entity_poly.type
_entity_poly.pdbx_seq_one_letter_code
_entity_poly.pdbx_strand_id
1 'polypeptide(L)'
;MSWRASDFPDEEAWPPGRGGASVGDESDDESDWHPERLPTFNWRKVILFGAFSVIIGGAGIWLVRQNASEQQTLVADPSPQIFTDSSPKLPGAGDDPGLFGTGGSTPPPSPSLSPSLSPSLSPPPSTASQGATDRQPIPSASAQAGRGDDEKAKSSTAPTAPEKARIESSSPPPGDASQLTIRQAYRIHGRYQKELSAVQGKLDEAAMGKLEAGLAVELTRASFKTARMQGESVASGTWPNPQVWVARHVEGSPDWFVAVSHEQGIARVVDLMTETSAGWRLVASGADTRATPPDFPRIATDAEGYATSLPENATGLVATPRQIAAAHLASLESAKPDPRFEDGPWTSETVRFWQQERAQLEEAGWILSLSYRPEGPVRALRTGDGGALVWYAARSTDSRMAERVGAKVTLKGSAAVRTKKKAFAHSASATYGRMYVTYVPPAGSTEPVRVLGEWSDVLESHGD
;
A
#
# COMPACT_ATOMS: atom_id res chain seq x y z
N MET A 1 28.27 36.13 -11.07
CA MET A 1 28.33 35.69 -12.48
C MET A 1 27.20 34.70 -12.70
N SER A 2 26.26 35.10 -13.55
CA SER A 2 24.94 34.51 -13.76
C SER A 2 25.02 33.28 -14.66
N TRP A 3 24.37 32.19 -14.29
CA TRP A 3 24.01 31.10 -15.22
C TRP A 3 22.50 31.19 -15.48
N ARG A 4 22.13 31.60 -16.69
CA ARG A 4 20.75 31.61 -17.17
C ARG A 4 20.40 30.25 -17.75
N ALA A 5 19.26 29.73 -17.34
CA ALA A 5 18.52 28.68 -18.04
C ALA A 5 17.69 29.35 -19.14
N SER A 6 18.21 29.38 -20.36
CA SER A 6 17.48 29.76 -21.59
C SER A 6 18.38 29.38 -22.75
N ASP A 7 18.16 28.21 -23.36
CA ASP A 7 18.66 27.83 -24.68
C ASP A 7 18.00 26.51 -25.10
N PHE A 8 16.74 26.57 -25.52
CA PHE A 8 16.17 25.64 -26.49
C PHE A 8 15.21 26.44 -27.39
N PRO A 9 15.35 26.37 -28.73
CA PRO A 9 14.55 27.17 -29.64
C PRO A 9 13.16 26.57 -29.89
N ASP A 10 12.20 27.47 -30.10
CA ASP A 10 10.84 27.23 -30.55
C ASP A 10 10.74 26.97 -32.07
N GLU A 11 9.60 26.39 -32.43
CA GLU A 11 8.92 26.29 -33.74
C GLU A 11 9.40 25.26 -34.78
N GLU A 12 8.51 24.30 -35.08
CA GLU A 12 7.90 24.28 -36.42
C GLU A 12 6.51 23.59 -36.42
N ALA A 13 5.56 24.28 -37.05
CA ALA A 13 4.14 23.96 -37.14
C ALA A 13 3.84 22.93 -38.25
N TRP A 14 2.85 22.07 -38.03
CA TRP A 14 2.19 21.28 -39.10
C TRP A 14 0.65 21.31 -38.94
N PRO A 15 -0.11 21.19 -40.06
CA PRO A 15 -1.45 21.74 -40.22
C PRO A 15 -2.60 20.76 -39.89
N PRO A 16 -3.88 21.22 -39.84
CA PRO A 16 -5.00 20.40 -39.40
C PRO A 16 -5.59 19.53 -40.52
N GLY A 17 -5.67 18.23 -40.27
CA GLY A 17 -6.35 17.24 -41.13
C GLY A 17 -7.74 16.90 -40.60
N ARG A 18 -8.75 17.15 -41.45
CA ARG A 18 -10.19 16.93 -41.25
C ARG A 18 -10.58 15.46 -41.45
N GLY A 19 -11.52 14.99 -40.63
CA GLY A 19 -12.67 14.19 -41.08
C GLY A 19 -12.63 12.67 -40.86
N GLY A 20 -13.73 12.13 -40.35
CA GLY A 20 -14.08 10.71 -40.48
C GLY A 20 -14.73 10.10 -39.25
N ALA A 21 -16.05 10.30 -39.10
CA ALA A 21 -16.87 9.52 -38.20
C ALA A 21 -17.07 8.10 -38.75
N SER A 22 -16.90 7.09 -37.91
CA SER A 22 -17.47 5.75 -38.10
C SER A 22 -17.89 5.21 -36.74
N VAL A 23 -19.21 5.16 -36.55
CA VAL A 23 -19.88 4.43 -35.48
C VAL A 23 -19.73 2.94 -35.80
N GLY A 24 -18.96 2.25 -34.97
CA GLY A 24 -18.81 0.80 -34.98
C GLY A 24 -19.35 0.27 -33.66
N ASP A 25 -20.48 -0.43 -33.77
CA ASP A 25 -21.11 -1.28 -32.78
C ASP A 25 -20.13 -2.40 -32.41
N GLU A 26 -19.58 -2.37 -31.20
CA GLU A 26 -18.68 -3.42 -30.70
C GLU A 26 -19.21 -3.95 -29.38
N SER A 27 -19.73 -5.16 -29.52
CA SER A 27 -20.26 -6.12 -28.57
C SER A 27 -19.60 -6.14 -27.20
N ASP A 28 -20.46 -6.36 -26.20
CA ASP A 28 -20.17 -6.84 -24.86
C ASP A 28 -19.16 -8.01 -24.89
N ASP A 29 -17.88 -7.67 -24.80
CA ASP A 29 -16.83 -8.59 -24.41
C ASP A 29 -16.76 -8.51 -22.88
N GLU A 30 -17.53 -9.39 -22.21
CA GLU A 30 -17.33 -9.73 -20.80
C GLU A 30 -15.89 -10.23 -20.66
N SER A 31 -14.99 -9.28 -20.42
CA SER A 31 -13.61 -9.55 -20.10
C SER A 31 -13.58 -10.47 -18.88
N ASP A 32 -13.16 -11.71 -19.09
CA ASP A 32 -12.76 -12.68 -18.06
C ASP A 32 -11.74 -12.03 -17.13
N TRP A 33 -12.26 -11.34 -16.12
CA TRP A 33 -11.49 -10.60 -15.15
C TRP A 33 -10.94 -11.60 -14.13
N HIS A 34 -9.65 -11.90 -14.27
CA HIS A 34 -8.92 -12.75 -13.34
C HIS A 34 -8.21 -11.89 -12.28
N PRO A 35 -8.72 -11.79 -11.04
CA PRO A 35 -8.14 -10.95 -9.98
C PRO A 35 -6.74 -11.38 -9.52
N GLU A 36 -6.26 -12.55 -9.94
CA GLU A 36 -4.86 -12.95 -9.74
C GLU A 36 -3.85 -12.10 -10.55
N ARG A 37 -4.38 -11.14 -11.34
CA ARG A 37 -3.64 -10.07 -12.01
C ARG A 37 -3.84 -8.68 -11.39
N LEU A 38 -4.39 -8.55 -10.18
CA LEU A 38 -4.06 -7.37 -9.38
C LEU A 38 -2.53 -7.37 -9.28
N PRO A 39 -1.84 -6.29 -9.69
CA PRO A 39 -0.40 -6.24 -9.63
C PRO A 39 0.01 -6.16 -8.16
N THR A 40 0.03 -7.30 -7.47
CA THR A 40 1.14 -7.54 -6.55
C THR A 40 2.37 -7.26 -7.39
N PHE A 41 3.23 -6.36 -6.91
CA PHE A 41 4.40 -5.89 -7.63
C PHE A 41 5.30 -7.09 -7.94
N ASN A 42 5.00 -7.72 -9.06
CA ASN A 42 5.63 -8.96 -9.47
C ASN A 42 6.80 -8.54 -10.35
N TRP A 43 7.90 -8.22 -9.66
CA TRP A 43 9.20 -7.93 -10.25
C TRP A 43 9.56 -8.90 -11.40
N ARG A 44 9.01 -10.13 -11.43
CA ARG A 44 9.21 -11.14 -12.49
C ARG A 44 8.89 -10.65 -13.91
N LYS A 45 8.00 -9.68 -14.10
CA LYS A 45 7.61 -9.21 -15.45
C LYS A 45 8.39 -7.98 -15.96
N VAL A 46 9.24 -7.39 -15.14
CA VAL A 46 9.93 -6.13 -15.48
C VAL A 46 11.25 -6.37 -16.25
N ILE A 47 11.75 -7.61 -16.37
CA ILE A 47 12.97 -7.90 -17.15
C ILE A 47 12.75 -9.13 -18.03
N LEU A 48 11.94 -9.00 -19.09
CA LEU A 48 11.96 -9.97 -20.20
C LEU A 48 11.76 -9.37 -21.60
N PHE A 49 11.87 -8.04 -21.77
CA PHE A 49 11.94 -7.43 -23.11
C PHE A 49 13.04 -6.36 -23.19
N GLY A 50 14.28 -6.80 -23.01
CA GLY A 50 15.45 -6.12 -23.54
C GLY A 50 15.94 -6.86 -24.78
N ALA A 51 15.50 -6.39 -25.96
CA ALA A 51 16.03 -6.69 -27.30
C ALA A 51 16.20 -8.16 -27.71
N PHE A 52 15.23 -8.72 -28.46
CA PHE A 52 15.45 -9.36 -29.78
C PHE A 52 14.11 -9.88 -30.38
N SER A 53 14.00 -9.71 -31.71
CA SER A 53 13.14 -10.44 -32.66
C SER A 53 11.82 -9.81 -33.13
N VAL A 54 11.98 -9.24 -34.32
CA VAL A 54 11.05 -8.95 -35.41
C VAL A 54 10.64 -10.26 -36.14
N ILE A 55 9.37 -10.37 -36.58
CA ILE A 55 8.77 -11.28 -37.60
C ILE A 55 8.71 -12.77 -37.17
N ILE A 56 7.55 -13.46 -37.06
CA ILE A 56 6.67 -14.03 -38.12
C ILE A 56 5.30 -14.40 -37.50
N GLY A 57 4.20 -14.15 -38.22
CA GLY A 57 2.87 -14.68 -37.90
C GLY A 57 2.65 -16.12 -38.37
N GLY A 58 1.65 -16.80 -37.81
CA GLY A 58 1.20 -18.07 -38.37
C GLY A 58 0.42 -18.93 -37.39
N ALA A 59 -0.81 -19.28 -37.79
CA ALA A 59 -1.66 -20.28 -37.18
C ALA A 59 -0.95 -21.65 -37.04
N GLY A 60 -1.32 -22.42 -36.01
CA GLY A 60 -0.81 -23.78 -35.85
C GLY A 60 -1.47 -24.54 -34.71
N ILE A 61 -2.54 -25.25 -35.04
CA ILE A 61 -3.10 -26.39 -34.30
C ILE A 61 -2.01 -27.48 -34.12
N TRP A 62 -1.89 -28.06 -32.92
CA TRP A 62 -1.50 -29.47 -32.80
C TRP A 62 -2.07 -30.15 -31.54
N LEU A 63 -2.61 -31.35 -31.76
CA LEU A 63 -3.25 -32.27 -30.81
C LEU A 63 -2.21 -33.23 -30.17
N VAL A 64 -2.38 -33.48 -28.87
CA VAL A 64 -2.33 -34.80 -28.19
C VAL A 64 -1.00 -35.57 -28.12
N ARG A 65 -0.55 -35.83 -26.87
CA ARG A 65 -0.45 -37.20 -26.34
C ARG A 65 -0.55 -37.27 -24.81
N GLN A 66 -1.47 -38.14 -24.36
CA GLN A 66 -1.81 -38.47 -22.97
C GLN A 66 -0.83 -39.48 -22.34
N ASN A 67 -0.72 -39.44 -21.01
CA ASN A 67 -0.78 -40.59 -20.07
C ASN A 67 -0.93 -40.01 -18.65
N ALA A 68 -2.13 -40.04 -18.05
CA ALA A 68 -2.61 -41.04 -17.06
C ALA A 68 -1.72 -41.07 -15.80
N SER A 69 -2.18 -40.66 -14.61
CA SER A 69 -3.25 -41.32 -13.85
C SER A 69 -4.09 -40.37 -12.98
N GLU A 70 -5.39 -40.66 -12.96
CA GLU A 70 -6.47 -40.03 -12.20
C GLU A 70 -6.39 -40.23 -10.67
N GLN A 71 -6.91 -39.25 -9.92
CA GLN A 71 -8.01 -39.50 -8.98
C GLN A 71 -9.04 -38.36 -9.11
N GLN A 72 -10.26 -38.73 -9.50
CA GLN A 72 -11.45 -37.88 -9.54
C GLN A 72 -12.21 -37.91 -8.21
N THR A 73 -12.76 -36.76 -7.81
CA THR A 73 -14.04 -36.56 -7.08
C THR A 73 -14.22 -35.04 -6.94
N LEU A 74 -15.36 -34.38 -7.17
CA LEU A 74 -16.70 -34.71 -7.65
C LEU A 74 -17.32 -33.33 -8.01
N VAL A 75 -17.89 -33.14 -9.22
CA VAL A 75 -18.65 -31.92 -9.56
C VAL A 75 -20.03 -32.33 -10.07
N ALA A 76 -21.04 -31.59 -9.61
CA ALA A 76 -22.45 -31.82 -9.78
C ALA A 76 -22.94 -31.74 -11.23
N ASP A 77 -23.89 -32.61 -11.56
CA ASP A 77 -24.73 -32.59 -12.76
C ASP A 77 -26.06 -31.90 -12.42
N PRO A 78 -26.55 -30.99 -13.27
CA PRO A 78 -27.96 -31.11 -13.63
C PRO A 78 -28.21 -30.87 -15.12
N SER A 79 -28.72 -31.90 -15.78
CA SER A 79 -29.51 -31.77 -17.02
C SER A 79 -30.99 -31.98 -16.73
N PRO A 80 -31.89 -31.16 -17.30
CA PRO A 80 -33.23 -31.61 -17.64
C PRO A 80 -33.41 -31.76 -19.16
N GLN A 81 -34.21 -32.77 -19.51
CA GLN A 81 -34.42 -33.32 -20.84
C GLN A 81 -35.20 -32.40 -21.78
N ILE A 82 -34.83 -32.47 -23.06
CA ILE A 82 -35.60 -31.98 -24.22
C ILE A 82 -36.62 -33.06 -24.60
N PHE A 83 -37.91 -32.70 -24.59
CA PHE A 83 -38.97 -33.46 -25.26
C PHE A 83 -39.34 -32.75 -26.56
N THR A 84 -39.21 -33.48 -27.66
CA THR A 84 -39.76 -33.11 -28.97
C THR A 84 -41.22 -33.55 -29.05
N ASP A 85 -42.04 -32.72 -29.73
CA ASP A 85 -42.72 -33.06 -30.99
C ASP A 85 -44.18 -32.56 -31.10
N SER A 86 -44.54 -32.20 -32.33
CA SER A 86 -45.89 -32.16 -32.93
C SER A 86 -46.84 -30.96 -32.69
N SER A 87 -46.91 -30.07 -33.69
CA SER A 87 -48.11 -29.29 -34.04
C SER A 87 -49.23 -30.20 -34.59
N PRO A 88 -50.52 -29.78 -34.55
CA PRO A 88 -51.13 -29.35 -35.80
C PRO A 88 -52.21 -28.23 -35.71
N LYS A 89 -52.23 -27.41 -36.78
CA LYS A 89 -53.37 -26.79 -37.51
C LYS A 89 -54.55 -26.12 -36.78
N LEU A 90 -54.66 -24.81 -37.04
CA LEU A 90 -55.86 -23.95 -37.14
C LEU A 90 -57.01 -24.55 -37.96
N PRO A 91 -58.28 -24.14 -37.72
CA PRO A 91 -58.84 -22.99 -38.46
C PRO A 91 -59.85 -22.13 -37.68
N GLY A 92 -60.08 -20.88 -38.12
CA GLY A 92 -61.34 -20.17 -37.83
C GLY A 92 -61.23 -18.65 -37.77
N ALA A 93 -61.64 -18.00 -38.87
CA ALA A 93 -61.79 -16.56 -39.02
C ALA A 93 -63.03 -16.01 -38.30
N GLY A 94 -63.05 -14.68 -38.05
CA GLY A 94 -64.25 -13.96 -37.64
C GLY A 94 -63.96 -12.50 -37.29
N ASP A 95 -64.15 -11.62 -38.27
CA ASP A 95 -64.25 -10.17 -38.13
C ASP A 95 -65.49 -9.76 -37.31
N ASP A 96 -65.38 -8.77 -36.40
CA ASP A 96 -66.13 -7.49 -36.47
C ASP A 96 -65.80 -6.53 -35.29
N PRO A 97 -66.03 -5.21 -35.44
CA PRO A 97 -65.56 -4.15 -34.56
C PRO A 97 -66.64 -3.60 -33.59
N GLY A 98 -66.20 -2.92 -32.52
CA GLY A 98 -67.07 -1.96 -31.84
C GLY A 98 -66.78 -1.66 -30.37
N LEU A 99 -66.25 -0.44 -30.15
CA LEU A 99 -66.77 0.58 -29.22
C LEU A 99 -66.55 0.50 -27.69
N PHE A 100 -66.11 1.67 -27.19
CA PHE A 100 -66.19 2.28 -25.85
C PHE A 100 -65.25 1.81 -24.72
N GLY A 101 -64.59 2.79 -24.08
CA GLY A 101 -64.16 2.66 -22.69
C GLY A 101 -62.94 3.47 -22.28
N THR A 102 -63.08 4.79 -22.14
CA THR A 102 -62.13 5.66 -21.45
C THR A 102 -62.13 5.42 -19.93
N GLY A 103 -60.93 5.26 -19.34
CA GLY A 103 -60.66 5.34 -17.89
C GLY A 103 -59.22 4.87 -17.66
N GLY A 104 -58.25 5.66 -17.19
CA GLY A 104 -58.31 6.60 -16.08
C GLY A 104 -57.85 5.88 -14.81
N SER A 105 -56.55 5.55 -14.71
CA SER A 105 -55.97 4.96 -13.49
C SER A 105 -54.83 5.82 -12.98
N THR A 106 -55.15 6.58 -11.93
CA THR A 106 -54.26 7.26 -11.00
C THR A 106 -53.55 6.26 -10.08
N PRO A 107 -52.33 6.56 -9.60
CA PRO A 107 -51.58 5.70 -8.69
C PRO A 107 -52.10 5.81 -7.23
N PRO A 108 -51.94 4.75 -6.42
CA PRO A 108 -52.34 4.77 -5.01
C PRO A 108 -51.36 5.58 -4.13
N PRO A 109 -51.85 6.20 -3.03
CA PRO A 109 -51.08 7.12 -2.19
C PRO A 109 -50.20 6.42 -1.15
N SER A 110 -49.09 7.09 -0.83
CA SER A 110 -48.21 6.80 0.31
C SER A 110 -48.94 6.95 1.65
N PRO A 111 -48.71 6.08 2.65
CA PRO A 111 -49.12 6.34 4.01
C PRO A 111 -48.02 7.10 4.77
N SER A 112 -48.33 8.36 5.10
CA SER A 112 -47.67 9.13 6.14
C SER A 112 -48.18 8.67 7.51
N LEU A 113 -47.29 8.21 8.39
CA LEU A 113 -47.56 8.06 9.82
C LEU A 113 -46.38 8.61 10.64
N SER A 114 -46.70 9.62 11.44
CA SER A 114 -46.02 10.12 12.65
C SER A 114 -47.14 10.77 13.48
N PRO A 115 -47.03 10.98 14.81
CA PRO A 115 -45.84 10.93 15.65
C PRO A 115 -46.06 10.24 17.02
N SER A 116 -45.07 10.41 17.92
CA SER A 116 -45.08 10.27 19.38
C SER A 116 -44.71 8.90 19.97
N LEU A 117 -43.54 8.83 20.60
CA LEU A 117 -43.40 8.83 22.07
C LEU A 117 -41.92 8.65 22.44
N SER A 118 -41.34 9.68 23.06
CA SER A 118 -40.06 9.63 23.75
C SER A 118 -40.17 8.82 25.03
N PRO A 119 -39.14 8.03 25.39
CA PRO A 119 -38.80 7.81 26.78
C PRO A 119 -37.47 8.46 27.12
N SER A 120 -37.56 9.49 27.95
CA SER A 120 -36.49 10.00 28.80
C SER A 120 -35.98 8.87 29.71
N LEU A 121 -34.72 8.47 29.56
CA LEU A 121 -34.01 7.68 30.57
C LEU A 121 -32.86 8.53 31.11
N SER A 122 -33.08 9.02 32.32
CA SER A 122 -32.10 9.67 33.18
C SER A 122 -30.99 8.69 33.58
N PRO A 123 -29.77 9.19 33.83
CA PRO A 123 -28.64 8.37 34.29
C PRO A 123 -28.83 7.93 35.75
N PRO A 124 -28.34 6.73 36.15
CA PRO A 124 -28.30 6.34 37.55
C PRO A 124 -27.24 7.15 38.34
N PRO A 125 -27.44 7.29 39.66
CA PRO A 125 -26.78 8.31 40.48
C PRO A 125 -25.35 7.96 40.88
N SER A 126 -24.57 9.03 40.98
CA SER A 126 -23.26 9.10 41.61
C SER A 126 -23.41 8.91 43.13
N THR A 127 -22.90 7.82 43.70
CA THR A 127 -22.76 7.63 45.14
C THR A 127 -21.40 8.14 45.59
N ALA A 128 -21.40 9.38 46.08
CA ALA A 128 -20.40 9.84 47.03
C ALA A 128 -20.79 9.32 48.42
N SER A 129 -19.90 8.57 49.07
CA SER A 129 -19.92 8.37 50.52
C SER A 129 -18.58 8.85 51.08
N GLN A 130 -18.68 9.86 51.93
CA GLN A 130 -17.60 10.35 52.78
C GLN A 130 -17.51 9.48 54.04
N GLY A 131 -16.28 9.24 54.49
CA GLY A 131 -15.92 9.23 55.91
C GLY A 131 -15.83 7.87 56.61
N ALA A 132 -14.60 7.42 56.89
CA ALA A 132 -14.07 7.26 58.25
C ALA A 132 -12.71 6.53 58.24
N THR A 133 -11.71 7.18 58.86
CA THR A 133 -10.61 6.61 59.67
C THR A 133 -10.53 5.09 59.80
N ASP A 134 -9.36 4.48 59.56
CA ASP A 134 -8.32 4.25 60.59
C ASP A 134 -7.19 3.32 60.06
N ARG A 135 -5.97 3.50 60.60
CA ARG A 135 -4.83 2.55 60.69
C ARG A 135 -3.97 2.17 59.47
N GLN A 136 -2.74 2.68 59.53
CA GLN A 136 -1.53 2.11 58.95
C GLN A 136 -1.26 0.66 59.43
N PRO A 137 -0.53 -0.11 58.61
CA PRO A 137 0.58 -0.89 59.15
C PRO A 137 1.92 -0.62 58.44
N ILE A 138 2.93 -0.59 59.29
CA ILE A 138 4.38 -0.56 59.06
C ILE A 138 4.82 -1.85 58.33
N PRO A 139 5.87 -1.78 57.48
CA PRO A 139 7.08 -2.55 57.76
C PRO A 139 8.32 -1.65 57.60
N SER A 140 9.09 -1.43 58.67
CA SER A 140 10.20 -2.27 59.12
C SER A 140 11.46 -2.08 58.29
N ALA A 141 12.41 -1.43 58.98
CA ALA A 141 13.76 -1.12 58.56
C ALA A 141 14.61 -2.37 58.30
N SER A 142 15.63 -2.20 57.47
CA SER A 142 16.92 -2.86 57.66
C SER A 142 18.03 -1.88 57.30
N ALA A 143 18.71 -1.47 58.35
CA ALA A 143 19.96 -0.72 58.32
C ALA A 143 21.11 -1.68 57.99
N GLN A 144 22.13 -1.19 57.27
CA GLN A 144 23.50 -1.58 57.60
C GLN A 144 24.47 -0.43 57.34
N ALA A 145 25.20 -0.13 58.40
CA ALA A 145 26.18 0.91 58.54
C ALA A 145 27.54 0.47 58.00
N GLY A 146 28.36 1.45 57.62
CA GLY A 146 29.77 1.26 57.27
C GLY A 146 30.48 2.61 57.27
N ARG A 147 30.79 3.12 58.46
CA ARG A 147 31.59 4.30 58.74
C ARG A 147 33.04 3.86 58.95
N GLY A 148 33.99 4.60 58.38
CA GLY A 148 35.42 4.40 58.59
C GLY A 148 36.19 5.61 58.09
N ASP A 149 36.46 6.53 59.02
CA ASP A 149 37.28 7.73 58.88
C ASP A 149 38.79 7.36 58.79
N ASP A 150 39.58 8.24 58.16
CA ASP A 150 40.85 8.81 58.67
C ASP A 150 41.90 9.13 57.59
N GLU A 151 42.06 10.44 57.38
CA GLU A 151 43.29 11.23 57.53
C GLU A 151 44.65 10.64 57.09
N LYS A 152 45.39 11.36 56.21
CA LYS A 152 46.56 12.20 56.57
C LYS A 152 47.56 12.41 55.41
N ALA A 153 47.73 13.69 55.06
CA ALA A 153 48.86 14.41 54.48
C ALA A 153 50.06 13.68 53.81
N LYS A 154 50.47 14.19 52.64
CA LYS A 154 51.82 14.78 52.45
C LYS A 154 51.97 15.56 51.14
N SER A 155 52.47 16.78 51.31
CA SER A 155 52.98 17.70 50.30
C SER A 155 54.08 17.08 49.43
N SER A 156 54.11 17.45 48.15
CA SER A 156 55.37 17.56 47.41
C SER A 156 55.25 18.61 46.32
N THR A 157 56.11 19.62 46.44
CA THR A 157 56.28 20.77 45.56
C THR A 157 57.48 20.49 44.64
N ALA A 158 57.31 20.57 43.32
CA ALA A 158 58.43 20.60 42.35
C ALA A 158 57.93 21.12 40.99
N PRO A 159 58.80 21.58 40.07
CA PRO A 159 58.82 22.98 39.65
C PRO A 159 58.31 23.24 38.24
N THR A 160 57.91 24.51 38.07
CA THR A 160 57.56 25.25 36.86
C THR A 160 58.42 24.93 35.64
N ALA A 161 57.79 24.39 34.61
CA ALA A 161 58.31 24.31 33.25
C ALA A 161 57.75 25.48 32.40
N PRO A 162 58.51 26.00 31.42
CA PRO A 162 58.17 27.23 30.72
C PRO A 162 56.93 27.09 29.85
N GLU A 163 56.06 28.06 30.03
CA GLU A 163 54.81 28.36 29.33
C GLU A 163 55.02 28.44 27.81
N LYS A 164 54.86 27.31 27.13
CA LYS A 164 54.57 27.30 25.69
C LYS A 164 53.18 27.90 25.53
N ALA A 165 53.12 29.05 24.85
CA ALA A 165 51.90 29.69 24.39
C ALA A 165 50.90 28.63 23.90
N ARG A 166 49.90 28.37 24.76
CA ARG A 166 48.76 27.54 24.47
C ARG A 166 47.96 28.34 23.46
N ILE A 167 48.15 28.04 22.18
CA ILE A 167 47.17 28.41 21.16
C ILE A 167 45.88 27.81 21.69
N GLU A 168 44.99 28.66 22.19
CA GLU A 168 43.61 28.31 22.47
C GLU A 168 43.08 27.79 21.14
N SER A 169 43.08 26.47 21.00
CA SER A 169 42.24 25.77 20.02
C SER A 169 40.83 26.23 20.33
N SER A 170 40.41 27.28 19.65
CA SER A 170 39.02 27.61 19.46
C SER A 170 38.39 26.33 18.93
N SER A 171 37.62 25.67 19.79
CA SER A 171 36.74 24.60 19.34
C SER A 171 36.00 25.13 18.12
N PRO A 172 36.02 24.43 16.97
CA PRO A 172 35.21 24.83 15.85
C PRO A 172 33.79 25.06 16.37
N PRO A 173 33.14 26.18 15.99
CA PRO A 173 31.78 26.45 16.45
C PRO A 173 30.94 25.19 16.21
N PRO A 174 30.07 24.80 17.17
CA PRO A 174 29.26 23.59 17.06
C PRO A 174 28.63 23.57 15.67
N GLY A 175 29.10 22.64 14.84
CA GLY A 175 28.76 22.62 13.43
C GLY A 175 27.27 22.42 13.32
N ASP A 176 26.59 23.42 12.77
CA ASP A 176 25.19 23.32 12.35
C ASP A 176 25.03 21.97 11.66
N ALA A 177 24.11 21.13 12.15
CA ALA A 177 23.82 19.83 11.57
C ALA A 177 23.62 20.07 10.06
N SER A 178 24.58 19.59 9.27
CA SER A 178 24.70 20.06 7.89
C SER A 178 23.51 19.53 7.10
N GLN A 179 22.56 20.42 6.79
CA GLN A 179 21.39 20.14 5.95
C GLN A 179 21.80 19.26 4.76
N LEU A 180 21.16 18.09 4.62
CA LEU A 180 21.39 17.19 3.49
C LEU A 180 21.11 17.94 2.19
N THR A 181 22.07 17.96 1.27
CA THR A 181 21.90 18.56 -0.07
C THR A 181 21.28 17.57 -1.07
N ILE A 182 20.61 18.09 -2.10
CA ILE A 182 20.05 17.27 -3.21
C ILE A 182 21.13 16.40 -3.86
N ARG A 183 22.35 16.94 -4.05
CA ARG A 183 23.48 16.18 -4.62
C ARG A 183 23.93 15.03 -3.70
N GLN A 184 23.90 15.20 -2.38
CA GLN A 184 24.17 14.12 -1.45
C GLN A 184 23.08 13.05 -1.51
N ALA A 185 21.80 13.45 -1.47
CA ALA A 185 20.67 12.54 -1.57
C ALA A 185 20.70 11.70 -2.86
N TYR A 186 21.00 12.31 -4.01
CA TYR A 186 21.17 11.60 -5.28
C TYR A 186 22.30 10.54 -5.20
N ARG A 187 23.44 10.88 -4.60
CA ARG A 187 24.55 9.93 -4.40
C ARG A 187 24.20 8.81 -3.43
N ILE A 188 23.42 9.10 -2.38
CA ILE A 188 22.95 8.10 -1.41
C ILE A 188 22.02 7.12 -2.11
N HIS A 189 21.00 7.60 -2.83
CA HIS A 189 20.05 6.74 -3.53
C HIS A 189 20.72 5.93 -4.65
N GLY A 190 21.59 6.54 -5.44
CA GLY A 190 22.34 5.83 -6.48
C GLY A 190 23.26 4.74 -5.92
N ARG A 191 23.79 4.90 -4.69
CA ARG A 191 24.51 3.83 -3.99
C ARG A 191 23.56 2.73 -3.53
N TYR A 192 22.46 3.12 -2.89
CA TYR A 192 21.41 2.20 -2.44
C TYR A 192 20.95 1.30 -3.60
N GLN A 193 20.59 1.84 -4.77
CA GLN A 193 20.13 1.04 -5.90
C GLN A 193 21.18 0.04 -6.41
N LYS A 194 22.46 0.45 -6.49
CA LYS A 194 23.55 -0.44 -6.92
C LYS A 194 23.74 -1.59 -5.94
N GLU A 195 23.75 -1.29 -4.64
CA GLU A 195 23.89 -2.30 -3.60
C GLU A 195 22.65 -3.20 -3.53
N LEU A 196 21.45 -2.63 -3.62
CA LEU A 196 20.19 -3.36 -3.67
C LEU A 196 20.19 -4.36 -4.84
N SER A 197 20.53 -3.92 -6.04
CA SER A 197 20.61 -4.79 -7.22
C SER A 197 21.58 -5.95 -7.00
N ALA A 198 22.75 -5.71 -6.39
CA ALA A 198 23.74 -6.75 -6.11
C ALA A 198 23.25 -7.75 -5.04
N VAL A 199 22.57 -7.25 -3.99
CA VAL A 199 22.00 -8.06 -2.92
C VAL A 199 20.81 -8.89 -3.43
N GLN A 200 19.93 -8.29 -4.24
CA GLN A 200 18.81 -8.93 -4.91
C GLN A 200 19.27 -10.05 -5.85
N GLY A 201 20.29 -9.81 -6.68
CA GLY A 201 20.83 -10.83 -7.57
C GLY A 201 21.39 -12.07 -6.86
N LYS A 202 21.73 -11.94 -5.56
CA LYS A 202 22.21 -13.04 -4.71
C LYS A 202 21.18 -13.55 -3.71
N LEU A 203 20.02 -12.88 -3.62
CA LEU A 203 19.03 -13.09 -2.56
C LEU A 203 19.68 -13.04 -1.15
N ASP A 204 20.56 -12.08 -0.89
CA ASP A 204 21.32 -12.00 0.38
C ASP A 204 20.51 -11.27 1.48
N GLU A 205 19.74 -12.05 2.26
CA GLU A 205 18.88 -11.52 3.34
C GLU A 205 19.65 -10.83 4.47
N ALA A 206 20.90 -11.26 4.71
CA ALA A 206 21.73 -10.71 5.78
C ALA A 206 22.23 -9.32 5.38
N ALA A 207 22.64 -9.14 4.13
CA ALA A 207 23.04 -7.84 3.60
C ALA A 207 21.88 -6.83 3.56
N MET A 208 20.63 -7.28 3.38
CA MET A 208 19.48 -6.37 3.23
C MET A 208 19.24 -5.44 4.43
N GLY A 209 19.58 -5.85 5.65
CA GLY A 209 19.47 -4.99 6.84
C GLY A 209 20.40 -3.77 6.83
N LYS A 210 21.37 -3.72 5.90
CA LYS A 210 22.23 -2.55 5.66
C LYS A 210 21.61 -1.54 4.70
N LEU A 211 20.58 -1.93 3.96
CA LEU A 211 19.96 -1.12 2.91
C LEU A 211 18.57 -0.64 3.32
N GLU A 212 17.85 -1.46 4.07
CA GLU A 212 16.44 -1.23 4.40
C GLU A 212 16.20 -1.37 5.91
N ALA A 213 15.12 -0.77 6.40
CA ALA A 213 14.73 -0.85 7.80
C ALA A 213 13.20 -0.94 7.95
N GLY A 214 12.75 -1.38 9.13
CA GLY A 214 11.33 -1.55 9.45
C GLY A 214 10.65 -2.56 8.52
N LEU A 215 9.42 -2.24 8.08
CA LEU A 215 8.64 -3.13 7.23
C LEU A 215 9.28 -3.34 5.84
N ALA A 216 10.12 -2.41 5.35
CA ALA A 216 10.74 -2.53 4.02
C ALA A 216 11.67 -3.76 3.96
N VAL A 217 12.55 -3.91 4.95
CA VAL A 217 13.46 -5.06 5.00
C VAL A 217 12.70 -6.38 5.18
N GLU A 218 11.58 -6.38 5.90
CA GLU A 218 10.73 -7.57 6.03
C GLU A 218 10.11 -7.97 4.70
N LEU A 219 9.58 -7.01 3.95
CA LEU A 219 9.01 -7.22 2.62
C LEU A 219 10.04 -7.77 1.64
N THR A 220 11.24 -7.18 1.61
CA THR A 220 12.29 -7.65 0.70
C THR A 220 12.77 -9.05 1.06
N ARG A 221 13.00 -9.36 2.35
CA ARG A 221 13.33 -10.72 2.79
C ARG A 221 12.21 -11.71 2.46
N ALA A 222 10.96 -11.28 2.60
CA ALA A 222 9.83 -12.06 2.20
C ALA A 222 9.85 -12.40 0.70
N SER A 223 10.16 -11.43 -0.14
CA SER A 223 10.30 -11.64 -1.59
C SER A 223 11.42 -12.64 -1.91
N PHE A 224 12.54 -12.56 -1.20
CA PHE A 224 13.69 -13.47 -1.38
C PHE A 224 13.32 -14.90 -1.02
N LYS A 225 12.61 -15.09 0.09
CA LYS A 225 12.13 -16.40 0.52
C LYS A 225 11.20 -17.00 -0.53
N THR A 226 10.22 -16.24 -1.00
CA THR A 226 9.27 -16.66 -2.03
C THR A 226 9.99 -17.03 -3.34
N ALA A 227 10.93 -16.18 -3.80
CA ALA A 227 11.72 -16.41 -5.00
C ALA A 227 12.54 -17.72 -4.93
N ARG A 228 13.23 -17.98 -3.81
CA ARG A 228 13.97 -19.25 -3.60
C ARG A 228 13.06 -20.48 -3.65
N MET A 229 11.88 -20.40 -3.04
CA MET A 229 10.92 -21.52 -3.07
C MET A 229 10.42 -21.84 -4.48
N GLN A 230 10.44 -20.85 -5.38
CA GLN A 230 10.01 -21.01 -6.78
C GLN A 230 11.18 -21.29 -7.72
N GLY A 231 12.43 -21.25 -7.24
CA GLY A 231 13.61 -21.38 -8.09
C GLY A 231 13.80 -20.19 -9.03
N GLU A 232 13.35 -19.00 -8.61
CA GLU A 232 13.37 -17.79 -9.42
C GLU A 232 14.28 -16.72 -8.83
N SER A 233 14.72 -15.79 -9.67
CA SER A 233 15.36 -14.56 -9.24
C SER A 233 14.33 -13.49 -8.93
N VAL A 234 14.62 -12.62 -7.98
CA VAL A 234 13.96 -11.31 -7.93
C VAL A 234 14.58 -10.43 -9.02
N ALA A 235 13.78 -9.56 -9.65
CA ALA A 235 14.38 -8.62 -10.59
C ALA A 235 15.38 -7.74 -9.87
N SER A 236 16.51 -7.54 -10.53
CA SER A 236 17.59 -6.70 -10.07
C SER A 236 17.88 -5.69 -11.16
N GLY A 237 18.13 -4.45 -10.77
CA GLY A 237 18.36 -3.37 -11.70
C GLY A 237 18.49 -2.05 -10.99
N THR A 238 18.99 -1.06 -11.72
CA THR A 238 19.04 0.33 -11.28
C THR A 238 18.02 1.12 -12.06
N TRP A 239 17.17 1.88 -11.38
CA TRP A 239 16.28 2.79 -12.07
C TRP A 239 17.05 4.07 -12.43
N PRO A 240 17.19 4.40 -13.72
CA PRO A 240 17.97 5.57 -14.12
C PRO A 240 17.24 6.88 -13.76
N ASN A 241 18.02 7.94 -13.58
CA ASN A 241 17.56 9.33 -13.48
C ASN A 241 16.44 9.57 -12.44
N PRO A 242 16.62 9.15 -11.17
CA PRO A 242 15.62 9.45 -10.14
C PRO A 242 15.50 10.96 -9.94
N GLN A 243 14.26 11.45 -9.84
CA GLN A 243 13.99 12.78 -9.33
C GLN A 243 14.05 12.72 -7.80
N VAL A 244 14.78 13.66 -7.18
CA VAL A 244 15.05 13.62 -5.73
C VAL A 244 14.58 14.91 -5.07
N TRP A 245 13.85 14.76 -3.96
CA TRP A 245 13.40 15.85 -3.11
C TRP A 245 13.88 15.62 -1.68
N VAL A 246 14.65 16.58 -1.16
CA VAL A 246 15.17 16.52 0.21
C VAL A 246 14.27 17.34 1.11
N ALA A 247 13.75 16.73 2.18
CA ALA A 247 13.00 17.46 3.18
C ALA A 247 13.94 18.41 3.94
N ARG A 248 13.45 19.61 4.26
CA ARG A 248 14.19 20.51 5.15
C ARG A 248 14.40 19.85 6.51
N HIS A 249 15.61 19.99 7.05
CA HIS A 249 15.97 19.46 8.36
C HIS A 249 15.07 20.07 9.44
N VAL A 250 14.64 19.22 10.36
CA VAL A 250 13.88 19.63 11.55
C VAL A 250 14.61 19.07 12.75
N GLU A 251 14.98 19.95 13.67
CA GLU A 251 15.71 19.56 14.89
C GLU A 251 14.95 18.45 15.65
N GLY A 252 15.70 17.43 16.08
CA GLY A 252 15.13 16.26 16.76
C GLY A 252 14.46 15.23 15.83
N SER A 253 14.43 15.46 14.51
CA SER A 253 13.95 14.48 13.53
C SER A 253 15.10 13.98 12.65
N PRO A 254 15.08 12.70 12.23
CA PRO A 254 16.07 12.20 11.29
C PRO A 254 15.90 12.86 9.92
N ASP A 255 17.01 13.15 9.25
CA ASP A 255 17.00 13.60 7.86
C ASP A 255 16.39 12.55 6.95
N TRP A 256 15.67 13.00 5.94
CA TRP A 256 15.02 12.11 4.98
C TRP A 256 14.81 12.78 3.63
N PHE A 257 14.69 11.96 2.60
CA PHE A 257 14.44 12.42 1.25
C PHE A 257 13.60 11.38 0.50
N VAL A 258 13.03 11.82 -0.62
CA VAL A 258 12.24 10.99 -1.53
C VAL A 258 12.96 10.90 -2.86
N ALA A 259 12.99 9.71 -3.47
CA ALA A 259 13.45 9.49 -4.82
C ALA A 259 12.34 8.86 -5.64
N VAL A 260 11.99 9.47 -6.77
CA VAL A 260 10.99 8.96 -7.71
C VAL A 260 11.70 8.55 -8.98
N SER A 261 11.57 7.29 -9.34
CA SER A 261 12.05 6.78 -10.62
C SER A 261 10.84 6.37 -11.46
N HIS A 262 10.89 6.61 -12.77
CA HIS A 262 9.81 6.24 -13.67
C HIS A 262 10.38 5.78 -14.99
N GLU A 263 9.97 4.58 -15.40
CA GLU A 263 10.23 4.04 -16.72
C GLU A 263 8.88 3.72 -17.37
N GLN A 264 8.60 4.39 -18.49
CA GLN A 264 7.31 4.32 -19.16
C GLN A 264 7.00 2.88 -19.58
N GLY A 265 5.76 2.44 -19.30
CA GLY A 265 5.32 1.07 -19.59
C GLY A 265 5.88 0.01 -18.65
N ILE A 266 6.75 0.38 -17.71
CA ILE A 266 7.30 -0.54 -16.71
C ILE A 266 6.72 -0.23 -15.34
N ALA A 267 7.20 0.83 -14.69
CA ALA A 267 6.72 1.24 -13.39
C ALA A 267 7.19 2.65 -13.03
N ARG A 268 6.44 3.28 -12.12
CA ARG A 268 6.90 4.38 -11.29
C ARG A 268 7.15 3.86 -9.88
N VAL A 269 8.36 4.05 -9.36
CA VAL A 269 8.77 3.67 -8.00
C VAL A 269 9.06 4.93 -7.19
N VAL A 270 8.50 5.00 -5.98
CA VAL A 270 8.59 6.15 -5.09
C VAL A 270 9.19 5.72 -3.75
N ASP A 271 10.50 5.92 -3.60
CA ASP A 271 11.27 5.51 -2.43
C ASP A 271 11.38 6.63 -1.40
N LEU A 272 11.19 6.30 -0.12
CA LEU A 272 11.47 7.18 1.02
C LEU A 272 12.67 6.66 1.81
N MET A 273 13.73 7.45 1.80
CA MET A 273 15.00 7.18 2.48
C MET A 273 15.10 8.00 3.75
N THR A 274 15.54 7.42 4.86
CA THR A 274 15.73 8.10 6.13
C THR A 274 17.10 7.78 6.72
N GLU A 275 17.73 8.77 7.34
CA GLU A 275 18.95 8.58 8.12
C GLU A 275 18.63 7.85 9.43
N THR A 276 19.35 6.77 9.70
CA THR A 276 19.25 6.00 10.94
C THR A 276 20.60 5.98 11.64
N SER A 277 20.65 5.50 12.88
CA SER A 277 21.93 5.28 13.59
C SER A 277 22.88 4.32 12.86
N ALA A 278 22.37 3.49 11.95
CA ALA A 278 23.16 2.58 11.12
C ALA A 278 23.43 3.13 9.71
N GLY A 279 23.11 4.40 9.45
CA GLY A 279 23.22 5.08 8.17
C GLY A 279 21.89 5.18 7.42
N TRP A 280 21.96 5.56 6.15
CA TRP A 280 20.79 5.75 5.29
C TRP A 280 20.08 4.42 4.98
N ARG A 281 18.75 4.41 5.09
CA ARG A 281 17.91 3.22 4.85
C ARG A 281 16.66 3.57 4.06
N LEU A 282 16.21 2.66 3.20
CA LEU A 282 14.84 2.67 2.70
C LEU A 282 13.90 2.28 3.86
N VAL A 283 12.87 3.09 4.11
CA VAL A 283 11.89 2.82 5.18
C VAL A 283 10.45 2.74 4.67
N ALA A 284 10.17 3.30 3.49
CA ALA A 284 8.92 3.12 2.77
C ALA A 284 9.15 3.18 1.26
N SER A 285 8.38 2.43 0.49
CA SER A 285 8.34 2.54 -0.97
C SER A 285 6.93 2.24 -1.49
N GLY A 286 6.63 2.65 -2.71
CA GLY A 286 5.43 2.25 -3.43
C GLY A 286 5.71 2.21 -4.92
N ALA A 287 5.05 1.28 -5.61
CA ALA A 287 5.18 1.09 -7.05
C ALA A 287 3.83 1.24 -7.74
N ASP A 288 3.85 1.85 -8.92
CA ASP A 288 2.73 1.91 -9.85
C ASP A 288 3.15 1.24 -11.15
N THR A 289 2.53 0.11 -11.48
CA THR A 289 2.87 -0.69 -12.67
C THR A 289 1.85 -0.54 -13.78
N ARG A 290 0.90 0.40 -13.66
CA ARG A 290 -0.04 0.69 -14.74
C ARG A 290 0.74 1.19 -15.96
N ALA A 291 0.29 0.76 -17.15
CA ALA A 291 0.87 1.21 -18.41
C ALA A 291 0.81 2.73 -18.57
N THR A 292 -0.26 3.33 -18.06
CA THR A 292 -0.47 4.78 -17.99
C THR A 292 -0.72 5.15 -16.54
N PRO A 293 0.34 5.39 -15.75
CA PRO A 293 0.19 5.82 -14.37
C PRO A 293 -0.42 7.24 -14.34
N PRO A 294 -1.29 7.57 -13.37
CA PRO A 294 -1.86 8.92 -13.22
C PRO A 294 -0.74 9.92 -12.94
N ASP A 295 -0.99 11.19 -13.25
CA ASP A 295 0.00 12.25 -13.07
C ASP A 295 0.55 12.30 -11.64
N PHE A 296 1.88 12.36 -11.55
CA PHE A 296 2.57 12.52 -10.28
C PHE A 296 2.46 13.98 -9.84
N PRO A 297 1.98 14.28 -8.62
CA PRO A 297 1.85 15.66 -8.18
C PRO A 297 3.22 16.31 -8.06
N ARG A 298 3.31 17.57 -8.48
CA ARG A 298 4.53 18.36 -8.29
C ARG A 298 4.76 18.59 -6.80
N ILE A 299 5.92 18.24 -6.28
CA ILE A 299 6.29 18.51 -4.88
C ILE A 299 6.63 19.99 -4.70
N ALA A 300 6.11 20.61 -3.65
CA ALA A 300 6.41 21.99 -3.29
C ALA A 300 7.81 22.08 -2.66
N THR A 301 8.63 22.98 -3.21
CA THR A 301 9.94 23.32 -2.69
C THR A 301 9.99 24.79 -2.27
N ASP A 302 10.81 25.09 -1.27
CA ASP A 302 11.14 26.46 -0.90
C ASP A 302 12.14 27.10 -1.87
N ALA A 303 12.56 28.34 -1.58
CA ALA A 303 13.46 29.13 -2.42
C ALA A 303 14.85 28.50 -2.59
N GLU A 304 15.28 27.68 -1.63
CA GLU A 304 16.55 26.95 -1.68
C GLU A 304 16.42 25.55 -2.31
N GLY A 305 15.20 25.15 -2.70
CA GLY A 305 14.92 23.88 -3.38
C GLY A 305 14.64 22.71 -2.44
N TYR A 306 14.45 22.94 -1.14
CA TYR A 306 14.08 21.87 -0.21
C TYR A 306 12.57 21.65 -0.18
N ALA A 307 12.17 20.39 -0.10
CA ALA A 307 10.77 20.03 0.00
C ALA A 307 10.20 20.38 1.38
N THR A 308 8.95 20.84 1.39
CA THR A 308 8.25 21.16 2.63
C THR A 308 7.64 19.90 3.24
N SER A 309 8.21 19.44 4.37
CA SER A 309 7.64 18.37 5.18
C SER A 309 6.33 18.81 5.83
N LEU A 310 5.38 17.88 5.95
CA LEU A 310 4.11 18.08 6.65
C LEU A 310 4.00 17.11 7.83
N PRO A 311 3.52 17.56 9.01
CA PRO A 311 3.25 16.66 10.12
C PRO A 311 2.02 15.78 9.82
N GLU A 312 1.87 14.66 10.55
CA GLU A 312 0.78 13.70 10.32
C GLU A 312 -0.63 14.28 10.56
N ASN A 313 -0.72 15.35 11.34
CA ASN A 313 -1.93 16.09 11.66
C ASN A 313 -2.03 17.42 10.89
N ALA A 314 -1.29 17.58 9.78
CA ALA A 314 -1.32 18.78 8.96
C ALA A 314 -2.75 19.14 8.53
N THR A 315 -3.14 20.38 8.79
CA THR A 315 -4.42 20.97 8.37
C THR A 315 -4.28 21.62 6.99
N GLY A 316 -5.39 22.11 6.43
CA GLY A 316 -5.41 22.70 5.09
C GLY A 316 -5.45 21.68 3.95
N LEU A 317 -5.77 20.44 4.27
CA LEU A 317 -6.00 19.32 3.34
C LEU A 317 -7.46 18.86 3.47
N VAL A 318 -7.98 18.10 2.50
CA VAL A 318 -9.33 17.50 2.60
C VAL A 318 -9.49 16.59 3.83
N ALA A 319 -8.39 15.98 4.28
CA ALA A 319 -8.24 15.36 5.59
C ALA A 319 -6.74 15.30 5.96
N THR A 320 -6.42 15.13 7.24
CA THR A 320 -5.01 15.04 7.66
C THR A 320 -4.35 13.75 7.13
N PRO A 321 -3.00 13.71 6.95
CA PRO A 321 -2.31 12.51 6.50
C PRO A 321 -2.64 11.26 7.33
N ARG A 322 -2.72 11.40 8.66
CA ARG A 322 -3.11 10.30 9.56
C ARG A 322 -4.54 9.83 9.32
N GLN A 323 -5.48 10.75 9.11
CA GLN A 323 -6.88 10.40 8.83
C GLN A 323 -7.03 9.70 7.48
N ILE A 324 -6.26 10.09 6.46
CA ILE A 324 -6.24 9.41 5.16
C ILE A 324 -5.70 7.99 5.28
N ALA A 325 -4.58 7.79 5.96
CA ALA A 325 -4.04 6.45 6.20
C ALA A 325 -5.06 5.56 6.93
N ALA A 326 -5.65 6.06 8.03
CA ALA A 326 -6.65 5.30 8.78
C ALA A 326 -7.91 4.98 7.96
N ALA A 327 -8.41 5.95 7.19
CA ALA A 327 -9.55 5.79 6.30
C ALA A 327 -9.33 4.72 5.24
N HIS A 328 -8.18 4.79 4.56
CA HIS A 328 -7.84 3.82 3.53
C HIS A 328 -7.80 2.41 4.11
N LEU A 329 -7.06 2.20 5.19
CA LEU A 329 -6.92 0.88 5.81
C LEU A 329 -8.25 0.34 6.33
N ALA A 330 -9.11 1.18 6.91
CA ALA A 330 -10.45 0.78 7.35
C ALA A 330 -11.36 0.38 6.17
N SER A 331 -11.23 1.04 5.01
CA SER A 331 -11.98 0.68 3.80
C SER A 331 -11.61 -0.72 3.31
N LEU A 332 -10.30 -1.05 3.32
CA LEU A 332 -9.80 -2.36 2.94
C LEU A 332 -10.18 -3.45 3.94
N GLU A 333 -10.09 -3.16 5.25
CA GLU A 333 -10.45 -4.10 6.32
C GLU A 333 -11.94 -4.47 6.28
N SER A 334 -12.80 -3.47 6.14
CA SER A 334 -14.25 -3.69 6.07
C SER A 334 -14.73 -4.23 4.71
N ALA A 335 -13.85 -4.22 3.70
CA ALA A 335 -14.18 -4.44 2.30
C ALA A 335 -15.37 -3.56 1.86
N LYS A 336 -15.30 -2.26 2.19
CA LYS A 336 -16.28 -1.25 1.79
C LYS A 336 -15.55 -0.03 1.23
N PRO A 337 -15.96 0.50 0.06
CA PRO A 337 -15.28 1.64 -0.52
C PRO A 337 -15.47 2.86 0.37
N ASP A 338 -14.43 3.68 0.51
CA ASP A 338 -14.52 4.99 1.16
C ASP A 338 -14.65 6.07 0.07
N PRO A 339 -15.74 6.85 0.07
CA PRO A 339 -16.06 7.79 -1.02
C PRO A 339 -15.06 8.95 -1.14
N ARG A 340 -14.13 9.11 -0.21
CA ARG A 340 -13.05 10.09 -0.32
C ARG A 340 -11.99 9.70 -1.34
N PHE A 341 -11.89 8.42 -1.70
CA PHE A 341 -10.85 7.90 -2.57
C PHE A 341 -11.33 7.81 -4.01
N GLU A 342 -10.39 8.06 -4.94
CA GLU A 342 -10.59 7.78 -6.36
C GLU A 342 -10.69 6.26 -6.55
N ASP A 343 -11.54 5.84 -7.48
CA ASP A 343 -11.59 4.45 -7.91
C ASP A 343 -10.24 4.02 -8.50
N GLY A 344 -9.81 2.81 -8.18
CA GLY A 344 -8.50 2.33 -8.62
C GLY A 344 -8.08 0.99 -8.03
N PRO A 345 -6.90 0.49 -8.47
CA PRO A 345 -6.43 -0.86 -8.15
C PRO A 345 -6.28 -1.10 -6.65
N TRP A 346 -5.81 -0.10 -5.91
CA TRP A 346 -5.56 -0.21 -4.48
C TRP A 346 -6.70 0.30 -3.60
N THR A 347 -7.80 0.76 -4.20
CA THR A 347 -8.97 1.28 -3.50
C THR A 347 -10.19 0.41 -3.83
N SER A 348 -11.07 0.84 -4.73
CA SER A 348 -12.33 0.16 -5.02
C SER A 348 -12.17 -1.19 -5.71
N GLU A 349 -11.13 -1.41 -6.52
CA GLU A 349 -10.87 -2.73 -7.10
C GLU A 349 -10.44 -3.75 -6.04
N THR A 350 -9.55 -3.37 -5.11
CA THR A 350 -9.18 -4.23 -3.97
C THR A 350 -10.39 -4.51 -3.07
N VAL A 351 -11.26 -3.52 -2.85
CA VAL A 351 -12.51 -3.74 -2.11
C VAL A 351 -13.42 -4.74 -2.82
N ARG A 352 -13.65 -4.57 -4.14
CA ARG A 352 -14.46 -5.50 -4.93
C ARG A 352 -13.87 -6.90 -4.92
N PHE A 353 -12.55 -7.03 -5.03
CA PHE A 353 -11.85 -8.30 -4.90
C PHE A 353 -12.17 -8.99 -3.57
N TRP A 354 -12.07 -8.28 -2.45
CA TRP A 354 -12.37 -8.88 -1.14
C TRP A 354 -13.84 -9.24 -0.96
N GLN A 355 -14.76 -8.46 -1.52
CA GLN A 355 -16.18 -8.79 -1.52
C GLN A 355 -16.46 -10.10 -2.28
N GLN A 356 -15.86 -10.26 -3.46
CA GLN A 356 -15.99 -11.48 -4.27
C GLN A 356 -15.32 -12.69 -3.61
N GLU A 357 -14.11 -12.54 -3.08
CA GLU A 357 -13.42 -13.61 -2.36
C GLU A 357 -14.22 -14.05 -1.13
N ARG A 358 -14.82 -13.11 -0.39
CA ARG A 358 -15.70 -13.44 0.74
C ARG A 358 -16.90 -14.27 0.29
N ALA A 359 -17.62 -13.84 -0.74
CA ALA A 359 -18.78 -14.57 -1.26
C ALA A 359 -18.41 -16.00 -1.74
N GLN A 360 -17.29 -16.15 -2.46
CA GLN A 360 -16.80 -17.45 -2.91
C GLN A 360 -16.43 -18.37 -1.73
N LEU A 361 -15.80 -17.82 -0.69
CA LEU A 361 -15.44 -18.58 0.51
C LEU A 361 -16.68 -19.00 1.30
N GLU A 362 -17.66 -18.11 1.46
CA GLU A 362 -18.92 -18.41 2.16
C GLU A 362 -19.69 -19.54 1.46
N GLU A 363 -19.79 -19.52 0.13
CA GLU A 363 -20.39 -20.61 -0.66
C GLU A 363 -19.64 -21.93 -0.45
N ALA A 364 -18.31 -21.87 -0.39
CA ALA A 364 -17.44 -23.00 -0.10
C ALA A 364 -17.46 -23.45 1.39
N GLY A 365 -18.19 -22.75 2.27
CA GLY A 365 -18.30 -23.08 3.69
C GLY A 365 -17.12 -22.58 4.52
N TRP A 366 -16.61 -21.39 4.21
CA TRP A 366 -15.52 -20.71 4.90
C TRP A 366 -15.90 -19.26 5.24
N ILE A 367 -15.48 -18.78 6.41
CA ILE A 367 -15.54 -17.35 6.77
C ILE A 367 -14.21 -16.69 6.44
N LEU A 368 -14.25 -15.49 5.84
CA LEU A 368 -13.10 -14.60 5.66
C LEU A 368 -13.15 -13.40 6.62
N SER A 369 -12.12 -13.28 7.45
CA SER A 369 -11.84 -12.11 8.29
C SER A 369 -10.60 -11.36 7.77
N LEU A 370 -10.70 -10.03 7.69
CA LEU A 370 -9.59 -9.15 7.30
C LEU A 370 -9.23 -8.26 8.50
N SER A 371 -7.95 -7.92 8.62
CA SER A 371 -7.47 -6.96 9.62
C SER A 371 -6.31 -6.15 9.03
N TYR A 372 -6.27 -4.85 9.31
CA TYR A 372 -5.20 -3.95 8.87
C TYR A 372 -4.68 -3.14 10.06
N ARG A 373 -3.43 -3.40 10.46
CA ARG A 373 -2.75 -2.68 11.53
C ARG A 373 -1.75 -1.68 10.94
N PRO A 374 -1.87 -0.36 11.20
CA PRO A 374 -0.85 0.61 10.80
C PRO A 374 0.53 0.27 11.36
N GLU A 375 1.58 0.52 10.57
CA GLU A 375 2.98 0.25 10.92
C GLU A 375 3.84 1.48 10.62
N GLY A 376 4.70 1.85 11.57
CA GLY A 376 5.63 2.98 11.42
C GLY A 376 4.96 4.37 11.38
N PRO A 377 5.76 5.44 11.21
CA PRO A 377 5.26 6.81 11.11
C PRO A 377 4.62 7.09 9.74
N VAL A 378 3.62 7.96 9.72
CA VAL A 378 3.11 8.56 8.48
C VAL A 378 4.02 9.73 8.11
N ARG A 379 4.48 9.78 6.86
CA ARG A 379 5.31 10.89 6.36
C ARG A 379 4.59 11.61 5.24
N ALA A 380 4.79 12.92 5.13
CA ALA A 380 4.14 13.70 4.10
C ALA A 380 5.02 14.85 3.59
N LEU A 381 4.93 15.12 2.29
CA LEU A 381 5.47 16.33 1.64
C LEU A 381 4.32 17.16 1.09
N ARG A 382 4.43 18.48 1.16
CA ARG A 382 3.48 19.40 0.51
C ARG A 382 3.62 19.31 -1.01
N THR A 383 2.50 19.35 -1.73
CA THR A 383 2.46 19.45 -3.19
C THR A 383 2.25 20.90 -3.64
N GLY A 384 2.60 21.22 -4.88
CA GLY A 384 2.63 22.58 -5.42
C GLY A 384 1.26 23.26 -5.52
N ASP A 385 0.19 22.46 -5.52
CA ASP A 385 -1.22 22.89 -5.44
C ASP A 385 -1.72 23.10 -4.00
N GLY A 386 -0.86 22.89 -2.99
CA GLY A 386 -1.21 22.99 -1.58
C GLY A 386 -1.70 21.69 -0.94
N GLY A 387 -1.80 20.60 -1.70
CA GLY A 387 -2.09 19.26 -1.19
C GLY A 387 -0.90 18.60 -0.47
N ALA A 388 -0.94 17.27 -0.37
CA ALA A 388 0.12 16.47 0.21
C ALA A 388 0.38 15.17 -0.57
N LEU A 389 1.63 14.72 -0.60
CA LEU A 389 2.03 13.37 -0.94
C LEU A 389 2.37 12.63 0.35
N VAL A 390 1.75 11.50 0.62
CA VAL A 390 1.75 10.81 1.92
C VAL A 390 2.22 9.36 1.77
N TRP A 391 3.12 8.93 2.66
CA TRP A 391 3.59 7.56 2.82
C TRP A 391 3.09 6.99 4.14
N TYR A 392 2.57 5.77 4.09
CA TYR A 392 2.17 5.01 5.28
C TYR A 392 2.27 3.51 4.98
N ALA A 393 2.30 2.72 6.02
CA ALA A 393 2.42 1.28 5.93
C ALA A 393 1.44 0.58 6.86
N ALA A 394 1.16 -0.68 6.57
CA ALA A 394 0.32 -1.54 7.38
C ALA A 394 0.76 -2.99 7.30
N ARG A 395 0.46 -3.74 8.34
CA ARG A 395 0.40 -5.20 8.31
C ARG A 395 -1.05 -5.61 8.12
N SER A 396 -1.34 -6.37 7.08
CA SER A 396 -2.68 -6.90 6.82
C SER A 396 -2.70 -8.40 7.02
N THR A 397 -3.69 -8.94 7.71
CA THR A 397 -3.90 -10.39 7.84
C THR A 397 -5.25 -10.77 7.26
N ASP A 398 -5.23 -11.70 6.32
CA ASP A 398 -6.43 -12.46 5.91
C ASP A 398 -6.48 -13.77 6.71
N SER A 399 -7.65 -14.07 7.26
CA SER A 399 -7.89 -15.28 8.06
C SER A 399 -9.12 -15.97 7.55
N ARG A 400 -8.99 -17.27 7.30
CA ARG A 400 -10.02 -18.14 6.77
C ARG A 400 -10.30 -19.23 7.79
N MET A 401 -11.57 -19.43 8.14
CA MET A 401 -12.00 -20.47 9.06
C MET A 401 -13.09 -21.33 8.41
N ALA A 402 -12.94 -22.65 8.47
CA ALA A 402 -13.94 -23.56 7.92
C ALA A 402 -15.20 -23.56 8.80
N GLU A 403 -16.37 -23.37 8.18
CA GLU A 403 -17.67 -23.58 8.82
C GLU A 403 -18.24 -24.96 8.51
N ARG A 404 -17.89 -25.51 7.34
CA ARG A 404 -18.39 -26.80 6.87
C ARG A 404 -17.33 -27.88 7.02
N VAL A 405 -17.70 -28.97 7.69
CA VAL A 405 -16.84 -30.16 7.81
C VAL A 405 -16.48 -30.69 6.42
N GLY A 406 -15.19 -30.96 6.19
CA GLY A 406 -14.67 -31.48 4.94
C GLY A 406 -14.42 -30.42 3.86
N ALA A 407 -14.79 -29.15 4.10
CA ALA A 407 -14.40 -28.06 3.22
C ALA A 407 -12.88 -27.90 3.23
N LYS A 408 -12.33 -27.49 2.07
CA LYS A 408 -10.89 -27.26 1.91
C LYS A 408 -10.65 -25.93 1.23
N VAL A 409 -9.56 -25.26 1.61
CA VAL A 409 -9.13 -24.03 0.95
C VAL A 409 -7.63 -24.05 0.68
N THR A 410 -7.22 -23.50 -0.45
CA THR A 410 -5.82 -23.18 -0.75
C THR A 410 -5.64 -21.67 -0.71
N LEU A 411 -4.53 -21.21 -0.12
CA LEU A 411 -4.11 -19.82 -0.27
C LEU A 411 -3.69 -19.56 -1.72
N LYS A 412 -3.72 -18.29 -2.16
CA LYS A 412 -3.39 -17.84 -3.52
C LYS A 412 -2.02 -17.12 -3.54
N GLY A 413 -1.47 -16.87 -4.73
CA GLY A 413 -0.25 -16.07 -4.94
C GLY A 413 0.97 -16.54 -4.13
N SER A 414 1.75 -15.59 -3.60
CA SER A 414 2.94 -15.88 -2.77
C SER A 414 2.62 -16.68 -1.51
N ALA A 415 1.40 -16.58 -0.97
CA ALA A 415 0.99 -17.37 0.20
C ALA A 415 0.82 -18.85 -0.18
N ALA A 416 0.26 -19.14 -1.36
CA ALA A 416 0.21 -20.50 -1.91
C ALA A 416 1.61 -21.11 -2.04
N VAL A 417 2.57 -20.33 -2.56
CA VAL A 417 3.96 -20.78 -2.72
C VAL A 417 4.54 -21.16 -1.35
N ARG A 418 4.35 -20.31 -0.35
CA ARG A 418 4.90 -20.49 1.00
C ARG A 418 4.29 -21.66 1.76
N THR A 419 3.06 -22.03 1.44
CA THR A 419 2.40 -23.23 1.96
C THR A 419 2.59 -24.44 1.05
N LYS A 420 3.46 -24.37 0.03
CA LYS A 420 3.68 -25.43 -0.97
C LYS A 420 2.37 -25.88 -1.64
N LYS A 421 1.43 -24.95 -1.83
CA LYS A 421 0.08 -25.16 -2.37
C LYS A 421 -0.73 -26.17 -1.55
N LYS A 422 -0.45 -26.30 -0.24
CA LYS A 422 -1.23 -27.14 0.67
C LYS A 422 -2.68 -26.64 0.74
N ALA A 423 -3.61 -27.59 0.72
CA ALA A 423 -5.01 -27.34 1.08
C ALA A 423 -5.20 -27.54 2.59
N PHE A 424 -5.93 -26.62 3.21
CA PHE A 424 -6.23 -26.59 4.64
C PHE A 424 -7.69 -26.95 4.89
N ALA A 425 -7.98 -27.61 6.02
CA ALA A 425 -9.31 -28.13 6.34
C ALA A 425 -9.98 -27.39 7.50
N HIS A 426 -9.22 -26.69 8.33
CA HIS A 426 -9.75 -26.00 9.51
C HIS A 426 -9.52 -24.49 9.45
N SER A 427 -8.28 -24.08 9.24
CA SER A 427 -7.91 -22.67 9.20
C SER A 427 -6.82 -22.42 8.17
N ALA A 428 -6.80 -21.23 7.59
CA ALA A 428 -5.69 -20.75 6.79
C ALA A 428 -5.54 -19.25 6.98
N SER A 429 -4.32 -18.74 7.04
CA SER A 429 -4.06 -17.30 7.16
C SER A 429 -2.82 -16.91 6.38
N ALA A 430 -2.85 -15.71 5.79
CA ALA A 430 -1.68 -15.02 5.30
C ALA A 430 -1.59 -13.59 5.87
N THR A 431 -0.40 -13.26 6.34
CA THR A 431 -0.05 -11.92 6.80
C THR A 431 0.85 -11.26 5.75
N TYR A 432 0.50 -10.06 5.35
CA TYR A 432 1.21 -9.25 4.36
C TYR A 432 1.74 -7.98 5.02
N GLY A 433 2.89 -7.51 4.55
CA GLY A 433 3.29 -6.12 4.71
C GLY A 433 2.77 -5.33 3.52
N ARG A 434 2.36 -4.09 3.75
CA ARG A 434 1.90 -3.19 2.69
C ARG A 434 2.40 -1.78 2.95
N MET A 435 2.87 -1.13 1.92
CA MET A 435 3.30 0.26 1.92
C MET A 435 2.59 0.99 0.80
N TYR A 436 2.14 2.21 1.08
CA TYR A 436 1.33 2.99 0.16
C TYR A 436 1.92 4.38 -0.04
N VAL A 437 1.70 4.93 -1.24
CA VAL A 437 1.92 6.33 -1.56
C VAL A 437 0.59 6.92 -2.00
N THR A 438 0.20 8.05 -1.42
CA THR A 438 -1.13 8.64 -1.64
C THR A 438 -1.03 10.15 -1.81
N TYR A 439 -1.71 10.69 -2.82
CA TYR A 439 -1.94 12.11 -2.97
C TYR A 439 -3.23 12.53 -2.25
N VAL A 440 -3.13 13.57 -1.43
CA VAL A 440 -4.22 14.17 -0.65
C VAL A 440 -4.44 15.60 -1.13
N PRO A 441 -5.61 15.92 -1.71
CA PRO A 441 -5.91 17.26 -2.20
C PRO A 441 -5.92 18.34 -1.09
N PRO A 442 -5.70 19.62 -1.44
CA PRO A 442 -5.85 20.73 -0.50
C PRO A 442 -7.30 20.87 -0.01
N ALA A 443 -7.49 21.48 1.16
CA ALA A 443 -8.82 21.75 1.71
C ALA A 443 -9.66 22.58 0.74
N GLY A 444 -10.94 22.23 0.60
CA GLY A 444 -11.86 22.86 -0.34
C GLY A 444 -11.80 22.32 -1.76
N SER A 445 -10.83 21.44 -2.08
CA SER A 445 -10.85 20.69 -3.34
C SER A 445 -12.01 19.72 -3.41
N THR A 446 -12.57 19.54 -4.61
CA THR A 446 -13.53 18.47 -4.93
C THR A 446 -12.87 17.23 -5.52
N GLU A 447 -11.55 17.27 -5.75
CA GLU A 447 -10.81 16.11 -6.23
C GLU A 447 -10.78 15.00 -5.17
N PRO A 448 -10.90 13.73 -5.57
CA PRO A 448 -10.74 12.62 -4.65
C PRO A 448 -9.26 12.39 -4.27
N VAL A 449 -9.06 11.69 -3.16
CA VAL A 449 -7.75 11.19 -2.71
C VAL A 449 -7.28 10.07 -3.62
N ARG A 450 -6.03 10.11 -4.08
CA ARG A 450 -5.51 9.14 -5.07
C ARG A 450 -4.42 8.27 -4.45
N VAL A 451 -4.62 6.96 -4.41
CA VAL A 451 -3.52 6.03 -4.07
C VAL A 451 -2.68 5.83 -5.32
N LEU A 452 -1.44 6.32 -5.27
CA LEU A 452 -0.54 6.39 -6.42
C LEU A 452 0.35 5.15 -6.58
N GLY A 453 0.53 4.36 -5.53
CA GLY A 453 1.35 3.16 -5.57
C GLY A 453 1.20 2.31 -4.32
N GLU A 454 1.48 1.02 -4.47
CA GLU A 454 1.60 0.05 -3.38
C GLU A 454 2.91 -0.73 -3.53
N TRP A 455 3.50 -1.13 -2.42
CA TRP A 455 4.40 -2.27 -2.35
C TRP A 455 3.93 -3.25 -1.27
N SER A 456 3.70 -4.50 -1.64
CA SER A 456 3.28 -5.55 -0.72
C SER A 456 3.89 -6.91 -1.01
N ASP A 457 4.00 -7.73 0.05
CA ASP A 457 4.43 -9.13 -0.02
C ASP A 457 3.93 -9.91 1.20
N VAL A 458 3.84 -11.23 1.08
CA VAL A 458 3.45 -12.14 2.14
C VAL A 458 4.61 -12.28 3.12
N LEU A 459 4.41 -11.87 4.37
CA LEU A 459 5.37 -12.03 5.45
C LEU A 459 5.28 -13.41 6.07
N GLU A 460 4.06 -13.91 6.26
CA GLU A 460 3.77 -15.19 6.91
C GLU A 460 2.55 -15.84 6.28
N SER A 461 2.50 -17.17 6.28
CA SER A 461 1.33 -17.93 5.84
C SER A 461 1.32 -19.31 6.47
N HIS A 462 0.20 -19.73 7.03
CA HIS A 462 0.04 -21.01 7.72
C HIS A 462 -1.42 -21.47 7.72
N GLY A 463 -1.66 -22.68 8.20
CA GLY A 463 -2.99 -23.25 8.32
C GLY A 463 -2.95 -24.71 8.72
N ASP A 464 -4.09 -25.20 9.16
CA ASP A 464 -4.28 -26.56 9.67
C ASP A 464 -5.05 -27.44 8.67
#